data_AF-A0AAJ2YH47-F1
#
_entry.id   AF-A0AAJ2YH47-F1
#
_cell.length_a   1.000
_cell.length_b   1.000
_cell.length_c   1.000
_cell.angle_alpha   90.00
_cell.angle_beta   90.00
_cell.angle_gamma   90.00
#
_symmetry.space_group_name_H-M   'P 1'
#
loop_
_entity.id
_entity.type
_entity.pdbx_description
1 polymer ?
#
loop_
_entity_poly.entity_id
_entity_poly.type
_entity_poly.pdbx_seq_one_letter_code
_entity_poly.pdbx_strand_id
1 'polypeptide(L)' 'MTNIKVHGSAPVDLEGDLTSLRGDCARMVPHWAAPERTASRPVSPSLIHGVDVPPSSARMLDAMSDYGD' A
#
# COMPACT_ATOMS: atom_id res chain seq x y z
N MET A 1 11.93 2.19 18.39
CA MET A 1 10.90 2.21 17.32
C MET A 1 9.97 3.37 17.61
N THR A 2 10.08 4.46 16.85
CA THR A 2 9.23 5.64 17.03
C THR A 2 7.88 5.40 16.38
N ASN A 3 6.81 5.43 17.18
CA ASN A 3 5.44 5.22 16.73
C ASN A 3 4.98 6.47 15.96
N ILE A 4 4.72 6.34 14.65
CA ILE A 4 4.16 7.45 13.85
C ILE A 4 2.71 7.63 14.28
N LYS A 5 2.44 8.70 15.02
CA LYS A 5 1.09 9.11 15.35
C LYS A 5 0.47 9.79 14.12
N VAL A 6 -0.31 9.03 13.35
CA VAL A 6 -1.07 9.56 12.21
C VAL A 6 -2.17 10.47 12.75
N HIS A 7 -2.04 11.77 12.51
CA HIS A 7 -3.09 12.75 12.76
C HIS A 7 -3.82 13.04 11.43
N GLY A 8 -4.89 12.29 11.16
CA GLY A 8 -5.84 12.63 10.10
C GLY A 8 -7.09 13.28 10.72
N SER A 9 -7.37 14.54 10.39
CA SER A 9 -8.54 15.30 10.86
C SER A 9 -9.64 15.43 9.80
N ALA A 10 -9.65 14.59 8.77
CA ALA A 10 -10.75 14.58 7.81
C ALA A 10 -11.70 13.43 8.15
N PRO A 11 -13.02 13.66 8.27
CA PRO A 11 -13.97 12.58 8.13
C PRO A 11 -13.82 12.06 6.70
N VAL A 12 -13.10 10.95 6.56
CA VAL A 12 -13.23 10.12 5.37
C VAL A 12 -14.65 9.59 5.43
N ASP A 13 -15.48 10.03 4.49
CA ASP A 13 -16.75 9.36 4.23
C ASP A 13 -16.41 7.95 3.74
N LEU A 14 -16.31 7.01 4.68
CA LEU A 14 -15.98 5.61 4.41
C LEU A 14 -17.13 4.89 3.70
N GLU A 15 -18.30 5.53 3.59
CA GLU A 15 -19.49 5.05 2.88
C GLU A 15 -19.50 5.45 1.39
N GLY A 16 -18.47 6.16 0.93
CA GLY A 16 -18.31 6.54 -0.47
C GLY A 16 -18.06 5.34 -1.39
N ASP A 17 -18.64 5.39 -2.59
CA ASP A 17 -18.45 4.35 -3.61
C ASP A 17 -17.01 4.35 -4.19
N LEU A 18 -16.65 3.30 -4.95
CA LEU A 18 -15.32 3.18 -5.59
C LEU A 18 -15.00 4.37 -6.53
N THR A 19 -16.02 5.01 -7.10
CA THR A 19 -15.86 6.18 -7.96
C THR A 19 -15.37 7.37 -7.12
N SER A 20 -15.97 7.58 -5.95
CA SER A 20 -15.61 8.62 -5.00
C SER A 20 -14.18 8.43 -4.50
N LEU A 21 -13.82 7.20 -4.11
CA LEU A 21 -12.47 6.83 -3.70
C LEU A 21 -11.43 7.11 -4.79
N ARG A 22 -11.72 6.73 -6.04
CA ARG A 22 -10.83 7.02 -7.17
C ARG A 22 -10.66 8.52 -7.39
N GLY A 23 -11.72 9.30 -7.20
CA GLY A 23 -11.69 10.76 -7.23
C GLY A 23 -10.79 11.35 -6.13
N ASP A 24 -10.87 10.83 -4.91
CA ASP A 24 -9.97 11.21 -3.80
C ASP A 24 -8.52 10.89 -4.09
N CYS A 25 -8.23 9.68 -4.61
CA CYS A 25 -6.86 9.32 -5.02
C CYS A 25 -6.32 10.31 -6.06
N ALA A 26 -7.12 10.67 -7.06
CA ALA A 26 -6.71 11.63 -8.10
C ALA A 26 -6.43 13.02 -7.52
N ARG A 27 -7.22 13.49 -6.55
CA ARG A 27 -6.96 14.75 -5.82
C ARG A 27 -5.66 14.71 -5.03
N MET A 28 -5.24 13.54 -4.56
CA MET A 28 -3.99 13.37 -3.81
C MET A 28 -2.73 13.28 -4.68
N VAL A 29 -2.84 12.87 -5.95
CA VAL A 29 -1.70 12.72 -6.87
C VAL A 29 -0.74 13.93 -6.86
N PRO A 30 -1.19 15.19 -6.95
CA PRO A 30 -0.28 16.35 -7.00
C PRO A 30 0.56 16.55 -5.74
N HIS A 31 0.15 15.98 -4.60
CA HIS A 31 0.85 16.13 -3.32
C HIS A 31 1.94 15.08 -3.11
N TRP A 32 2.03 14.09 -3.98
CA TRP A 32 3.02 13.03 -3.89
C TRP A 32 4.08 13.22 -4.96
N ALA A 33 5.31 13.50 -4.52
CA ALA A 33 6.45 13.50 -5.42
C ALA A 33 6.69 12.06 -5.92
N ALA A 34 6.40 11.81 -7.20
CA ALA A 34 6.79 10.55 -7.81
C ALA A 34 8.33 10.47 -7.87
N PRO A 35 8.95 9.40 -7.36
CA PRO A 35 10.36 9.17 -7.60
C PRO A 35 10.64 9.15 -9.10
N GLU A 36 11.81 9.64 -9.50
CA GLU A 36 12.26 9.55 -10.89
C GLU A 36 12.22 8.08 -11.32
N ARG A 37 11.43 7.79 -12.37
CA ARG A 37 11.28 6.43 -12.87
C ARG A 37 12.50 6.07 -13.70
N THR A 38 13.52 5.55 -13.04
CA THR A 38 14.66 4.93 -13.69
C THR A 38 14.26 3.56 -14.23
N ALA A 39 14.65 3.23 -15.47
CA ALA A 39 14.45 1.89 -15.99
C ALA A 39 15.16 0.87 -15.09
N SER A 40 14.41 -0.10 -14.57
CA SER A 40 15.00 -1.20 -13.79
C SER A 40 15.94 -2.00 -14.67
N ARG A 41 17.21 -2.09 -14.26
CA ARG A 41 18.18 -2.97 -14.90
C ARG A 41 17.94 -4.41 -14.43
N PRO A 42 18.06 -5.42 -15.31
CA PRO A 42 18.06 -6.81 -14.86
C PRO A 42 19.10 -7.03 -13.77
N VAL A 43 18.68 -7.70 -12.70
CA VAL A 43 19.56 -8.11 -11.58
C VAL A 43 19.75 -9.62 -11.61
N SER A 44 20.89 -10.09 -11.12
CA SER A 44 21.09 -11.52 -10.90
C SER A 44 20.04 -12.04 -9.92
N PRO A 45 19.47 -13.26 -10.12
CA PRO A 45 18.55 -13.87 -9.17
C PRO A 45 19.09 -13.93 -7.73
N SER A 46 20.42 -14.02 -7.56
CA SER A 46 21.06 -14.01 -6.24
C SER A 46 20.88 -12.70 -5.46
N LEU A 47 20.48 -11.61 -6.12
CA LEU A 47 20.19 -10.31 -5.50
C LEU A 47 18.71 -10.13 -5.14
N ILE A 48 17.86 -11.09 -5.52
CA ILE A 48 16.45 -11.09 -5.15
C ILE A 48 16.35 -11.72 -3.76
N HIS A 49 16.57 -10.90 -2.74
CA HIS A 49 16.35 -11.27 -1.36
C HIS A 49 14.86 -11.11 -1.09
N GLY A 50 14.12 -12.22 -1.06
CA GLY A 50 12.70 -12.20 -0.73
C GLY A 50 12.43 -11.58 0.64
N VAL A 51 11.16 -11.39 0.96
CA VAL A 51 10.74 -10.92 2.28
C VAL A 51 10.48 -12.15 3.16
N ASP A 52 11.11 -12.21 4.32
CA ASP A 52 10.74 -13.18 5.35
C ASP A 52 9.55 -12.62 6.15
N VAL A 53 8.44 -13.35 6.13
CA VAL A 53 7.19 -12.95 6.80
C VAL A 53 6.98 -13.89 7.98
N PRO A 54 6.94 -13.37 9.23
CA PRO A 54 6.70 -14.20 10.40
C PRO A 54 5.37 -14.97 10.29
N PRO A 55 5.30 -16.23 10.79
CA PRO A 55 4.08 -17.03 10.73
C PRO A 55 2.85 -16.35 11.35
N SER A 56 3.03 -15.55 12.41
CA SER A 56 1.94 -14.80 13.05
C SER A 56 1.29 -13.78 12.11
N SER A 57 2.09 -13.12 11.26
CA SER A 57 1.59 -12.18 10.25
C SER A 57 0.87 -12.90 9.11
N ALA A 58 1.40 -14.05 8.66
CA ALA A 58 0.76 -14.87 7.64
C ALA A 58 -0.61 -15.39 8.09
N ARG A 59 -0.72 -15.84 9.34
CA ARG A 59 -1.99 -16.30 9.94
C ARG A 59 -3.08 -15.24 10.02
N MET A 60 -2.72 -13.96 10.07
CA MET A 60 -3.70 -12.87 10.01
C MET A 60 -4.39 -12.81 8.64
N LEU A 61 -3.70 -13.26 7.58
CA LEU A 61 -4.25 -13.29 6.22
C LEU A 61 -5.20 -14.48 6.01
N ASP A 62 -5.01 -15.61 6.70
CA ASP A 62 -5.89 -16.80 6.63
C ASP A 62 -7.36 -16.48 6.95
N ALA A 63 -7.62 -15.40 7.71
CA ALA A 63 -8.96 -14.98 8.09
C ALA A 63 -9.57 -13.91 7.17
N MET A 64 -8.82 -13.43 6.17
CA MET A 64 -9.31 -12.47 5.17
C MET A 64 -9.84 -13.19 3.94
N SER A 65 -10.82 -12.59 3.26
CA SER A 65 -11.36 -13.13 2.02
C SER A 65 -10.27 -13.20 0.95
N ASP A 66 -10.31 -14.26 0.15
CA ASP A 66 -9.43 -14.41 -1.01
C ASP A 66 -9.66 -13.26 -1.99
N TYR A 67 -8.56 -12.75 -2.55
CA TYR A 67 -8.64 -11.62 -3.48
C TYR A 67 -9.18 -12.09 -4.84
N GLY A 68 -10.34 -11.56 -5.24
CA GLY A 68 -10.87 -11.70 -6.60
C GLY A 68 -11.94 -12.78 -6.80
N ASP A 69 -12.46 -13.36 -5.72
CA ASP A 69 -13.74 -14.10 -5.73
C ASP A 69 -14.95 -13.14 -5.69
#